data_AF-A0A7Y6YJB3-F1
#
_entry.id   AF-A0A7Y6YJB3-F1
#
_cell.length_a   1.000
_cell.length_b   1.000
_cell.length_c   1.000
_cell.angle_alpha   90.00
_cell.angle_beta   90.00
_cell.angle_gamma   90.00
#
_symmetry.space_group_name_H-M   'P 1'
#
loop_
_entity.id
_entity.type
_entity.pdbx_description
1 polymer ?
#
loop_
_entity_poly.entity_id
_entity_poly.type
_entity_poly.pdbx_seq_one_letter_code
_entity_poly.pdbx_strand_id
1 'polypeptide(L)'
;MKDSPRVKAFSLQVRLAQLRVKHQDVKAKIASELKRPAPCSLILRGLKLRRLQIKDELTRCVATLKAHGLSRLSPQHSASGEPA
;
A
#
# COMPACT_ATOMS: atom_id res chain seq x y z
N MET A 1 -27.48 12.25 -0.15
CA MET A 1 -26.79 11.28 0.76
C MET A 1 -25.33 10.96 0.38
N LYS A 2 -24.63 11.75 -0.45
CA LYS A 2 -23.30 11.36 -1.00
C LYS A 2 -22.09 11.97 -0.28
N ASP A 3 -22.30 12.90 0.66
CA ASP A 3 -21.22 13.69 1.27
C ASP A 3 -20.99 13.45 2.76
N SER A 4 -21.64 12.44 3.34
CA SER A 4 -21.45 12.15 4.76
C SER A 4 -19.97 11.81 5.04
N PRO A 5 -19.34 12.45 6.05
CA PRO A 5 -17.94 12.21 6.38
C PRO A 5 -17.66 10.74 6.70
N ARG A 6 -18.66 10.00 7.20
CA ARG A 6 -18.58 8.55 7.45
C ARG A 6 -18.44 7.73 6.16
N VAL A 7 -19.14 8.11 5.10
CA VAL A 7 -19.06 7.43 3.79
C VAL A 7 -17.69 7.68 3.15
N LYS A 8 -17.13 8.90 3.30
CA LYS A 8 -15.77 9.25 2.87
C LYS A 8 -14.70 8.49 3.68
N ALA A 9 -14.90 8.30 4.98
CA ALA A 9 -14.04 7.47 5.83
C ALA A 9 -13.97 6.03 5.33
N PHE A 10 -15.15 5.44 5.11
CA PHE A 10 -15.30 4.05 4.70
C PHE A 10 -14.69 3.81 3.32
N SER A 11 -14.94 4.71 2.36
CA SER A 11 -14.34 4.59 1.02
C SER A 11 -12.81 4.68 1.04
N LEU A 12 -12.23 5.53 1.90
CA LEU A 12 -10.78 5.61 2.11
C LEU A 12 -10.23 4.33 2.77
N GLN A 13 -10.94 3.74 3.73
CA GLN A 13 -10.56 2.47 4.35
C GLN A 13 -10.59 1.31 3.35
N VAL A 14 -11.62 1.22 2.52
CA VAL A 14 -11.70 0.23 1.43
C VAL A 14 -10.53 0.41 0.46
N ARG A 15 -10.24 1.66 0.06
CA ARG A 15 -9.09 1.97 -0.79
C ARG A 15 -7.77 1.56 -0.15
N LEU A 16 -7.59 1.81 1.15
CA LEU A 16 -6.40 1.35 1.89
C LEU A 16 -6.26 -0.16 1.87
N ALA A 17 -7.34 -0.91 2.11
CA ALA A 17 -7.31 -2.37 2.06
C ALA A 17 -6.90 -2.87 0.66
N GLN A 18 -7.47 -2.31 -0.39
CA GLN A 18 -7.12 -2.65 -1.78
C GLN A 18 -5.65 -2.32 -2.09
N LEU A 19 -5.16 -1.15 -1.66
CA LEU A 19 -3.76 -0.76 -1.87
C LEU A 19 -2.79 -1.69 -1.12
N ARG A 20 -3.16 -2.18 0.07
CA ARG A 20 -2.36 -3.17 0.81
C ARG A 20 -2.27 -4.49 0.06
N VAL A 21 -3.38 -5.01 -0.47
CA VAL A 21 -3.38 -6.22 -1.29
C VAL A 21 -2.47 -6.03 -2.52
N LYS A 22 -2.68 -4.95 -3.27
CA LYS A 22 -1.84 -4.62 -4.45
C LYS A 22 -0.35 -4.49 -4.10
N HIS A 23 -0.03 -3.93 -2.94
CA HIS A 23 1.35 -3.82 -2.49
C HIS A 23 1.99 -5.20 -2.25
N GLN A 24 1.26 -6.13 -1.63
CA GLN A 24 1.74 -7.50 -1.44
C GLN A 24 1.91 -8.23 -2.77
N ASP A 25 0.96 -8.06 -3.71
CA ASP A 25 1.06 -8.66 -5.04
C ASP A 25 2.29 -8.18 -5.79
N VAL A 26 2.58 -6.87 -5.75
CA VAL A 26 3.79 -6.31 -6.38
C VAL A 26 5.06 -6.83 -5.71
N LYS A 27 5.08 -6.97 -4.37
CA LYS A 27 6.21 -7.60 -3.66
C LYS A 27 6.41 -9.05 -4.10
N ALA A 28 5.35 -9.83 -4.23
CA ALA A 28 5.41 -11.20 -4.71
C ALA A 28 5.97 -11.27 -6.14
N LYS A 29 5.50 -10.40 -7.04
CA LYS A 29 6.02 -10.31 -8.42
C LYS A 29 7.51 -9.94 -8.46
N ILE A 30 7.96 -9.01 -7.62
CA ILE A 30 9.39 -8.67 -7.51
C ILE A 30 10.18 -9.90 -7.04
N ALA A 31 9.70 -10.60 -6.01
CA ALA A 31 10.37 -11.79 -5.50
C ALA A 31 10.45 -12.90 -6.56
N SER A 32 9.38 -13.11 -7.34
CA SER A 32 9.37 -14.09 -8.44
C SER A 32 10.34 -13.71 -9.55
N GLU A 33 10.41 -12.44 -9.94
CA GLU A 33 11.31 -11.97 -10.99
C GLU A 33 12.78 -12.09 -10.56
N LEU A 34 13.09 -11.82 -9.29
CA LEU A 34 14.45 -11.97 -8.74
C LEU A 34 14.91 -13.43 -8.66
N LYS A 35 13.99 -14.40 -8.61
CA LYS A 35 14.31 -15.83 -8.63
C LYS A 35 14.64 -16.36 -10.04
N ARG A 36 14.39 -15.57 -11.09
CA ARG A 36 14.69 -15.99 -12.46
C ARG A 36 16.21 -16.06 -12.66
N PRO A 37 16.72 -17.05 -13.40
CA PRO A 37 18.16 -17.19 -13.65
C PRO A 37 18.77 -15.99 -14.41
N ALA A 38 17.95 -15.25 -15.16
CA ALA A 38 18.30 -13.95 -15.73
C ALA A 38 17.15 -12.96 -15.50
N PRO A 39 17.15 -12.19 -14.40
CA PRO A 39 16.09 -11.23 -14.10
C PRO A 39 16.06 -10.09 -15.12
N CYS A 40 14.87 -9.73 -15.58
CA CYS A 40 14.70 -8.58 -16.47
C CYS A 40 14.74 -7.27 -15.66
N SER A 41 15.81 -6.49 -15.83
CA SER A 41 16.02 -5.22 -15.14
C SER A 41 14.91 -4.19 -15.40
N LEU A 42 14.34 -4.17 -16.62
CA LEU A 42 13.22 -3.30 -16.99
C LEU A 42 11.94 -3.66 -16.23
N ILE A 43 11.62 -4.96 -16.13
CA ILE A 43 10.47 -5.46 -15.37
C ILE A 43 10.66 -5.13 -13.87
N LEU A 44 11.84 -5.41 -13.33
CA LEU A 44 12.16 -5.08 -11.93
C LEU A 44 12.02 -3.58 -11.65
N ARG A 45 12.53 -2.72 -12.55
CA ARG A 45 12.40 -1.27 -12.43
C ARG A 45 10.92 -0.86 -12.42
N GLY A 46 10.12 -1.37 -13.36
CA GLY A 46 8.68 -1.10 -13.44
C GLY A 46 7.93 -1.53 -12.17
N LEU A 47 8.22 -2.74 -11.67
CA LEU A 47 7.62 -3.25 -10.44
C LEU A 47 8.03 -2.43 -9.20
N LYS A 48 9.31 -2.02 -9.09
CA LYS A 48 9.80 -1.17 -7.99
C LYS A 48 9.15 0.20 -8.02
N LEU A 49 9.02 0.84 -9.19
CA LEU A 49 8.31 2.10 -9.35
C LEU A 49 6.83 1.96 -8.95
N ARG A 50 6.18 0.87 -9.37
CA ARG A 50 4.79 0.61 -8.99
C ARG A 50 4.62 0.44 -7.49
N ARG A 51 5.57 -0.26 -6.83
CA ARG A 51 5.60 -0.42 -5.37
C ARG A 51 5.72 0.94 -4.67
N LEU A 52 6.60 1.82 -5.17
CA LEU A 52 6.78 3.17 -4.63
C LEU A 52 5.49 3.99 -4.74
N GLN A 53 4.87 4.02 -5.92
CA GLN A 53 3.59 4.72 -6.15
C GLN A 53 2.49 4.25 -5.18
N ILE A 54 2.36 2.94 -4.96
CA ILE A 54 1.38 2.38 -4.03
C ILE A 54 1.70 2.80 -2.58
N LYS A 55 2.98 2.83 -2.19
CA LYS A 55 3.41 3.30 -0.86
C LYS A 55 3.06 4.78 -0.65
N ASP A 56 3.27 5.61 -1.67
CA ASP A 56 2.92 7.03 -1.60
C ASP A 56 1.40 7.22 -1.50
N GLU A 57 0.63 6.41 -2.23
CA GLU A 57 -0.83 6.45 -2.17
C GLU A 57 -1.38 5.98 -0.81
N LEU A 58 -0.80 4.92 -0.22
CA LEU A 58 -1.10 4.50 1.14
C LEU A 58 -0.85 5.62 2.14
N THR A 59 0.30 6.29 2.03
CA THR A 59 0.68 7.41 2.90
C THR A 59 -0.33 8.56 2.77
N ARG A 60 -0.72 8.91 1.54
CA ARG A 60 -1.75 9.93 1.29
C ARG A 60 -3.10 9.55 1.91
N CYS A 61 -3.60 8.33 1.67
CA CYS A 61 -4.87 7.89 2.23
C CYS A 61 -4.87 7.87 3.77
N VAL A 62 -3.77 7.45 4.40
CA VAL A 62 -3.62 7.52 5.87
C VAL A 62 -3.61 8.96 6.36
N ALA A 63 -2.88 9.86 5.70
CA ALA A 63 -2.86 11.28 6.05
C ALA A 63 -4.25 11.91 5.93
N THR A 64 -4.99 11.61 4.86
CA THR A 64 -6.37 12.09 4.66
C THR A 64 -7.31 11.58 5.76
N LEU A 65 -7.22 10.29 6.14
CA LEU A 65 -8.03 9.74 7.23
C LEU A 65 -7.73 10.41 8.59
N LYS A 66 -6.45 10.70 8.86
CA LYS A 66 -6.04 11.45 10.05
C LYS A 66 -6.57 12.87 10.04
N ALA A 67 -6.44 13.59 8.92
CA ALA A 67 -6.88 14.97 8.78
C ALA A 67 -8.39 15.14 9.00
N HIS A 68 -9.20 14.14 8.64
CA HIS A 68 -10.64 14.18 8.87
C HIS A 68 -11.07 13.77 10.30
N GLY A 69 -10.15 13.56 11.24
CA GLY A 69 -10.48 13.15 12.61
C GLY A 69 -11.14 11.77 12.72
N LEU A 70 -11.17 11.01 11.61
CA LEU A 70 -11.74 9.66 11.51
C LEU A 70 -10.76 8.60 11.99
N SER A 71 -9.58 9.01 12.45
CA SER A 71 -8.49 8.18 12.94
C SER A 71 -8.65 7.86 14.44
N ARG A 72 -9.80 7.29 14.85
CA ARG A 72 -9.89 6.64 16.16
C ARG A 72 -9.73 5.12 16.13
N LEU A 73 -9.58 4.52 14.95
CA LEU A 73 -9.45 3.07 14.82
C LEU A 73 -8.43 2.70 13.72
N SER A 74 -7.16 2.55 14.10
CA SER A 74 -6.56 1.20 14.17
C SER A 74 -5.04 1.26 14.44
N PRO A 75 -4.50 0.41 15.34
CA PRO A 75 -3.09 0.35 15.69
C PRO A 75 -2.27 -0.50 14.70
N GLN A 76 -0.98 -0.15 14.64
CA GLN A 76 0.19 -1.02 14.50
C GLN A 76 0.21 -2.14 13.44
N HIS A 77 1.05 -1.93 12.43
CA HIS A 77 1.93 -2.99 11.92
C HIS A 77 3.29 -2.38 11.58
N SER A 78 4.04 -2.09 12.64
CA SER A 78 5.49 -2.05 12.59
C SER A 78 5.97 -3.49 12.39
N ALA A 79 6.00 -3.96 11.15
CA ALA A 79 6.72 -5.19 10.82
C ALA A 79 8.18 -4.81 10.54
N SER A 80 8.90 -4.57 11.63
CA SER A 80 10.33 -4.87 11.75
C SER A 80 10.54 -6.32 11.31
N GLY A 81 11.51 -6.53 10.43
CA GLY A 81 11.88 -7.84 9.91
C GLY A 81 13.25 -7.81 9.26
N GLU A 82 14.20 -7.19 9.95
CA GLU A 82 15.60 -7.62 9.96
C GLU A 82 15.70 -8.55 11.17
N PRO A 83 16.15 -9.80 10.99
CA PRO A 83 17.46 -10.12 11.55
C PRO A 83 18.27 -11.19 10.78
N ALA A 84 19.55 -11.22 11.17
CA ALA A 84 20.64 -12.16 10.89
C ALA A 84 21.36 -12.01 9.54
#